data_AF-A0A0Q9LBI0-F1
#
_entry.id   AF-A0A0Q9LBI0-F1
#
_cell.length_a   1.000
_cell.length_b   1.000
_cell.length_c   1.000
_cell.angle_alpha   90.00
_cell.angle_beta   90.00
_cell.angle_gamma   90.00
#
_symmetry.space_group_name_H-M   'P 1'
#
loop_
_entity.id
_entity.type
_entity.pdbx_description
1 polymer ?
#
loop_
_entity_poly.entity_id
_entity_poly.type
_entity_poly.pdbx_seq_one_letter_code
_entity_poly.pdbx_strand_id
1 'polypeptide(L)'
;MKKNPFNMLKLGVVGCVLLVGVSGAVLPLTGMASAETVTVVPILSPVASETTSSAQVKEIELTSKTQDLKTNIKVPQLSGMLDTKYQEQTNDFILSQANKDLANWEKEAAEAAADAKTNGFTYRPYELTINYVLKSDGSSNPAGVVSLEVTTYAATGGTGMPRVDTYNVLNREQGQRVTLQDLLGDNFKENVNAGIQAKINEKPENYFKDAFKGISEEQTFYVEKGEAVIVFPKYSIAPGSTGTPEFRFNLPEKWHMTPNPVAPIPVEKMKLDLAASDSLTNAEGVNLLPLRKVAEGLGYEVKWNQETYAAELNKGAGWTSVTVGRDSYFYAKMAPVTLGTAPVILNDMLYVPLKFVTDILRANVKTGDAGAIHIEQ
;
A
#
# COMPACT_ATOMS: atom_id res chain seq x y z
N MET A 1 -36.88 -19.07 -7.02
CA MET A 1 -35.91 -18.18 -7.69
C MET A 1 -36.46 -16.76 -7.62
N LYS A 2 -36.02 -15.98 -6.62
CA LYS A 2 -36.47 -14.60 -6.39
C LYS A 2 -35.47 -13.64 -7.03
N LYS A 3 -35.93 -12.81 -7.96
CA LYS A 3 -35.22 -11.62 -8.45
C LYS A 3 -35.81 -10.41 -7.73
N ASN A 4 -34.99 -9.62 -7.04
CA ASN A 4 -35.38 -8.31 -6.52
C ASN A 4 -34.72 -7.22 -7.37
N PRO A 5 -35.46 -6.20 -7.85
CA PRO A 5 -34.90 -5.04 -8.53
C PRO A 5 -34.58 -3.88 -7.57
N PHE A 6 -33.56 -3.12 -7.97
CA PHE A 6 -33.13 -1.83 -7.41
C PHE A 6 -34.28 -0.81 -7.40
N ASN A 7 -34.43 -0.07 -6.30
CA ASN A 7 -35.30 1.10 -6.22
C ASN A 7 -34.47 2.37 -6.01
N MET A 8 -34.61 3.30 -6.95
CA MET A 8 -33.94 4.59 -7.06
C MET A 8 -34.82 5.65 -6.37
N LEU A 9 -34.31 6.35 -5.35
CA LEU A 9 -35.03 7.45 -4.70
C LEU A 9 -34.63 8.79 -5.33
N LYS A 10 -35.58 9.46 -5.99
CA LYS A 10 -35.47 10.85 -6.44
C LYS A 10 -35.93 11.77 -5.30
N LEU A 11 -35.11 12.76 -4.91
CA LEU A 11 -35.56 13.87 -4.06
C LEU A 11 -35.83 15.11 -4.94
N GLY A 12 -37.00 15.71 -4.71
CA GLY A 12 -37.58 16.77 -5.51
C GLY A 12 -37.04 18.17 -5.21
N VAL A 13 -37.19 19.02 -6.23
CA VAL A 13 -36.90 20.45 -6.25
C VAL A 13 -38.14 21.24 -5.84
N VAL A 14 -37.98 22.16 -4.90
CA VAL A 14 -38.86 23.30 -4.58
C VAL A 14 -37.88 24.47 -4.38
N GLY A 15 -37.94 25.64 -5.00
CA GLY A 15 -39.07 26.47 -5.45
C GLY A 15 -38.96 27.83 -4.73
N CYS A 16 -39.22 28.94 -5.45
CA CYS A 16 -39.12 30.38 -5.07
C CYS A 16 -37.75 31.03 -5.40
N VAL A 17 -37.63 32.17 -6.10
CA VAL A 17 -38.34 33.47 -5.97
C VAL A 17 -38.46 34.21 -7.33
N LEU A 18 -39.42 35.15 -7.36
CA LEU A 18 -40.05 35.95 -8.42
C LEU A 18 -39.18 37.01 -9.15
N LEU A 19 -39.64 37.35 -10.36
CA LEU A 19 -39.30 38.46 -11.27
C LEU A 19 -39.74 39.85 -10.76
N VAL A 20 -39.00 40.93 -11.12
CA VAL A 20 -39.43 42.22 -11.78
C VAL A 20 -38.14 42.92 -12.29
N GLY A 21 -37.93 43.19 -13.61
CA GLY A 21 -38.23 44.43 -14.35
C GLY A 21 -37.36 45.63 -13.90
N VAL A 22 -36.57 46.34 -14.73
CA VAL A 22 -36.97 47.24 -15.85
C VAL A 22 -35.76 47.51 -16.77
N SER A 23 -36.00 47.61 -18.09
CA SER A 23 -35.08 48.18 -19.09
C SER A 23 -35.68 49.45 -19.69
N GLY A 24 -34.85 50.46 -19.96
CA GLY A 24 -35.14 51.52 -20.93
C GLY A 24 -34.64 52.92 -20.57
N ALA A 25 -33.60 53.40 -21.27
CA ALA A 25 -33.51 54.70 -21.95
C ALA A 25 -32.06 54.99 -22.43
N VAL A 26 -31.93 55.65 -23.59
CA VAL A 26 -30.68 55.94 -24.31
C VAL A 26 -30.48 57.46 -24.41
N LEU A 27 -29.19 57.89 -24.46
CA LEU A 27 -28.56 59.12 -25.00
C LEU A 27 -28.31 60.33 -24.06
N PRO A 28 -27.31 61.21 -24.32
CA PRO A 28 -26.07 61.09 -25.12
C PRO A 28 -24.76 61.59 -24.39
N LEU A 29 -23.62 61.42 -25.09
CA LEU A 29 -22.24 61.86 -24.78
C LEU A 29 -22.10 63.30 -24.26
N THR A 30 -21.15 63.54 -23.34
CA THR A 30 -20.05 64.51 -23.48
C THR A 30 -19.07 64.42 -22.30
N GLY A 31 -17.77 64.39 -22.62
CA GLY A 31 -16.77 65.11 -21.83
C GLY A 31 -16.03 64.37 -20.72
N MET A 32 -14.79 64.03 -21.05
CA MET A 32 -13.56 64.22 -20.26
C MET A 32 -12.82 62.94 -19.92
N ALA A 33 -11.72 62.76 -20.66
CA ALA A 33 -10.65 61.83 -20.34
C ALA A 33 -10.05 62.18 -18.97
N SER A 34 -10.11 61.23 -18.05
CA SER A 34 -9.18 61.13 -16.93
C SER A 34 -8.47 59.79 -17.09
N ALA A 35 -7.16 59.85 -17.30
CA ALA A 35 -6.33 58.65 -17.28
C ALA A 35 -6.21 58.20 -15.83
N GLU A 36 -7.10 57.30 -15.40
CA GLU A 36 -6.90 56.56 -14.17
C GLU A 36 -5.76 55.55 -14.41
N THR A 37 -4.64 55.80 -13.73
CA THR A 37 -3.58 54.81 -13.56
C THR A 37 -4.19 53.58 -12.90
N VAL A 38 -4.39 52.52 -13.68
CA VAL A 38 -4.74 51.19 -13.16
C VAL A 38 -3.51 50.69 -12.40
N THR A 39 -3.46 50.96 -11.10
CA THR A 39 -2.63 50.19 -10.18
C THR A 39 -3.15 48.77 -10.19
N VAL A 40 -2.47 47.91 -10.94
CA VAL A 40 -2.70 46.46 -10.94
C VAL A 40 -2.34 45.97 -9.54
N VAL A 41 -3.32 45.93 -8.64
CA VAL A 41 -3.20 45.18 -7.39
C VAL A 41 -3.07 43.73 -7.82
N PRO A 42 -1.97 43.02 -7.49
CA PRO A 42 -1.91 41.59 -7.73
C PRO A 42 -3.06 40.98 -6.93
N ILE A 43 -4.05 40.45 -7.64
CA ILE A 43 -5.08 39.62 -7.04
C ILE A 43 -4.33 38.38 -6.57
N LEU A 44 -3.91 38.38 -5.31
CA LEU A 44 -3.49 37.18 -4.63
C LEU A 44 -4.70 36.25 -4.72
N SER A 45 -4.63 35.28 -5.64
CA SER A 45 -5.52 34.14 -5.59
C SER A 45 -5.49 33.62 -4.15
N PRO A 46 -6.64 33.44 -3.49
CA PRO A 46 -6.63 32.77 -2.21
C PRO A 46 -5.93 31.43 -2.44
N VAL A 47 -4.82 31.22 -1.72
CA VAL A 47 -4.21 29.90 -1.57
C VAL A 47 -5.37 28.97 -1.29
N ALA A 48 -5.62 28.03 -2.20
CA ALA A 48 -6.66 27.03 -2.00
C ALA A 48 -6.36 26.41 -0.64
N SER A 49 -7.23 26.65 0.35
CA SER A 49 -7.20 25.90 1.58
C SER A 49 -7.37 24.45 1.16
N GLU A 50 -6.28 23.69 1.20
CA GLU A 50 -6.33 22.26 0.90
C GLU A 50 -7.39 21.67 1.82
N THR A 51 -8.51 21.24 1.25
CA THR A 51 -9.58 20.62 2.02
C THR A 51 -9.05 19.27 2.48
N THR A 52 -8.38 19.24 3.63
CA THR A 52 -7.82 18.02 4.20
C THR A 52 -8.97 17.13 4.65
N SER A 53 -9.33 16.15 3.83
CA SER A 53 -10.28 15.12 4.22
C SER A 53 -9.59 14.16 5.21
N SER A 54 -10.11 14.07 6.43
CA SER A 54 -9.64 13.10 7.43
C SER A 54 -10.16 11.71 7.09
N ALA A 55 -9.28 10.72 7.06
CA ALA A 55 -9.68 9.34 6.86
C ALA A 55 -10.35 8.75 8.10
N GLN A 56 -11.32 7.87 7.88
CA GLN A 56 -11.98 7.08 8.91
C GLN A 56 -11.74 5.59 8.66
N VAL A 57 -11.85 4.77 9.70
CA VAL A 57 -11.70 3.31 9.58
C VAL A 57 -13.01 2.61 9.95
N LYS A 58 -13.41 1.66 9.11
CA LYS A 58 -14.44 0.66 9.41
C LYS A 58 -13.78 -0.70 9.57
N GLU A 59 -14.37 -1.56 10.41
CA GLU A 59 -13.84 -2.91 10.66
C GLU A 59 -14.62 -3.95 9.83
N ILE A 60 -13.91 -4.88 9.22
CA ILE A 60 -14.45 -6.16 8.77
C ILE A 60 -13.95 -7.23 9.73
N GLU A 61 -14.88 -7.95 10.36
CA GLU A 61 -14.54 -9.09 11.21
C GLU A 61 -14.42 -10.36 10.37
N LEU A 62 -13.35 -11.14 10.60
CA LEU A 62 -13.18 -12.48 10.04
C LEU A 62 -13.18 -13.50 11.16
N THR A 63 -13.74 -14.68 10.90
CA THR A 63 -13.77 -15.78 11.85
C THR A 63 -13.36 -17.08 11.17
N SER A 64 -12.62 -17.93 11.90
CA SER A 64 -12.36 -19.29 11.42
C SER A 64 -13.65 -20.11 11.41
N LYS A 65 -13.75 -21.04 10.46
CA LYS A 65 -14.83 -22.03 10.42
C LYS A 65 -14.50 -23.31 11.20
N THR A 66 -13.29 -23.39 11.75
CA THR A 66 -12.79 -24.58 12.45
C THR A 66 -12.81 -24.35 13.96
N GLN A 67 -12.87 -25.44 14.73
CA GLN A 67 -12.65 -25.38 16.18
C GLN A 67 -11.16 -25.42 16.54
N ASP A 68 -10.30 -25.74 15.57
CA ASP A 68 -8.86 -25.93 15.79
C ASP A 68 -8.11 -24.60 15.85
N LEU A 69 -8.72 -23.50 15.35
CA LEU A 69 -8.21 -22.14 15.40
C LEU A 69 -9.25 -21.20 16.01
N LYS A 70 -8.88 -20.52 17.10
CA LYS A 70 -9.66 -19.39 17.63
C LYS A 70 -9.21 -18.10 16.96
N THR A 71 -10.16 -17.23 16.65
CA THR A 71 -9.87 -15.99 15.92
C THR A 71 -10.44 -14.76 16.61
N ASN A 72 -9.67 -13.67 16.61
CA ASN A 72 -10.14 -12.31 16.89
C ASN A 72 -9.54 -11.38 15.82
N ILE A 73 -10.18 -11.31 14.65
CA ILE A 73 -9.62 -10.67 13.46
C ILE A 73 -10.48 -9.45 13.12
N LYS A 74 -9.88 -8.27 13.24
CA LYS A 74 -10.45 -6.97 12.90
C LYS A 74 -9.63 -6.34 11.79
N VAL A 75 -10.16 -6.42 10.57
CA VAL A 75 -9.50 -5.92 9.37
C VAL A 75 -9.93 -4.48 9.14
N PRO A 76 -9.00 -3.50 9.15
CA PRO A 76 -9.34 -2.11 8.90
C PRO A 76 -9.67 -1.87 7.42
N GLN A 77 -10.65 -1.01 7.19
CA GLN A 77 -11.06 -0.50 5.89
C GLN A 77 -11.11 1.03 5.95
N LEU A 78 -10.20 1.67 5.24
CA LEU A 78 -10.14 3.13 5.11
C LEU A 78 -11.37 3.64 4.36
N SER A 79 -11.84 4.81 4.78
CA SER A 79 -12.95 5.55 4.17
C SER A 79 -12.69 7.05 4.27
N GLY A 80 -13.31 7.84 3.39
CA GLY A 80 -13.12 9.30 3.37
C GLY A 80 -11.85 9.76 2.64
N MET A 81 -11.16 8.89 1.91
CA MET A 81 -10.07 9.30 1.03
C MET A 81 -10.60 9.99 -0.23
N LEU A 82 -9.81 10.93 -0.75
CA LEU A 82 -10.11 11.69 -1.97
C LEU A 82 -9.95 10.82 -3.22
N ASP A 83 -8.90 10.00 -3.28
CA ASP A 83 -8.71 8.99 -4.31
C ASP A 83 -9.41 7.67 -3.90
N THR A 84 -10.66 7.51 -4.34
CA THR A 84 -11.47 6.33 -4.00
C THR A 84 -10.90 5.04 -4.59
N LYS A 85 -10.21 5.10 -5.73
CA LYS A 85 -9.59 3.92 -6.35
C LYS A 85 -8.40 3.45 -5.53
N TYR A 86 -7.52 4.37 -5.12
CA TYR A 86 -6.39 4.05 -4.24
C TYR A 86 -6.88 3.50 -2.89
N GLN A 87 -7.96 4.08 -2.34
CA GLN A 87 -8.60 3.59 -1.12
C GLN A 87 -9.09 2.15 -1.26
N GLU A 88 -9.87 1.84 -2.30
CA GLU A 88 -10.37 0.49 -2.59
C GLU A 88 -9.21 -0.50 -2.74
N GLN A 89 -8.16 -0.13 -3.48
CA GLN A 89 -6.96 -0.96 -3.65
C GLN A 89 -6.24 -1.25 -2.33
N THR A 90 -6.11 -0.24 -1.45
CA THR A 90 -5.49 -0.40 -0.13
C THR A 90 -6.33 -1.32 0.76
N ASN A 91 -7.65 -1.11 0.76
CA ASN A 91 -8.61 -1.90 1.53
C ASN A 91 -8.63 -3.37 1.09
N ASP A 92 -8.67 -3.61 -0.23
CA ASP A 92 -8.68 -4.95 -0.82
C ASP A 92 -7.40 -5.71 -0.48
N PHE A 93 -6.25 -5.03 -0.48
CA PHE A 93 -4.98 -5.64 -0.10
C PHE A 93 -4.97 -6.05 1.36
N ILE A 94 -5.34 -5.15 2.27
CA ILE A 94 -5.36 -5.44 3.71
C ILE A 94 -6.29 -6.62 4.01
N LEU A 95 -7.48 -6.63 3.39
CA LEU A 95 -8.43 -7.73 3.52
C LEU A 95 -7.93 -9.03 2.91
N SER A 96 -7.30 -8.98 1.73
CA SER A 96 -6.73 -10.16 1.07
C SER A 96 -5.61 -10.77 1.90
N GLN A 97 -4.74 -9.95 2.50
CA GLN A 97 -3.67 -10.41 3.37
C GLN A 97 -4.23 -11.07 4.64
N ALA A 98 -5.23 -10.47 5.28
CA ALA A 98 -5.88 -11.05 6.45
C ALA A 98 -6.56 -12.40 6.14
N ASN A 99 -7.20 -12.54 4.96
CA ASN A 99 -7.77 -13.81 4.52
C ASN A 99 -6.68 -14.88 4.23
N LYS A 100 -5.54 -14.49 3.65
CA LYS A 100 -4.40 -15.39 3.46
C LYS A 100 -3.84 -15.87 4.80
N ASP A 101 -3.64 -14.95 5.76
CA ASP A 101 -3.19 -15.28 7.10
C ASP A 101 -4.18 -16.27 7.76
N LEU A 102 -5.48 -15.99 7.70
CA LEU A 102 -6.52 -16.88 8.23
C LEU A 102 -6.45 -18.28 7.60
N ALA A 103 -6.42 -18.38 6.27
CA ALA A 103 -6.37 -19.66 5.57
C ALA A 103 -5.10 -20.47 5.89
N ASN A 104 -3.94 -19.80 6.00
CA ASN A 104 -2.69 -20.44 6.39
C ASN A 104 -2.75 -20.98 7.82
N TRP A 105 -3.24 -20.18 8.77
CA TRP A 105 -3.37 -20.59 10.17
C TRP A 105 -4.45 -21.66 10.37
N GLU A 106 -5.52 -21.68 9.59
CA GLU A 106 -6.50 -22.77 9.59
C GLU A 106 -5.84 -24.09 9.16
N LYS A 107 -5.00 -24.04 8.13
CA LYS A 107 -4.23 -25.21 7.67
C LYS A 107 -3.25 -25.70 8.74
N GLU A 108 -2.43 -24.80 9.29
CA GLU A 108 -1.45 -25.15 10.32
C GLU A 108 -2.10 -25.72 11.59
N ALA A 109 -3.23 -25.11 12.03
CA ALA A 109 -4.00 -25.59 13.16
C ALA A 109 -4.58 -26.99 12.92
N ALA A 110 -5.10 -27.26 11.71
CA ALA A 110 -5.62 -28.58 11.35
C ALA A 110 -4.52 -29.65 11.30
N GLU A 111 -3.35 -29.31 10.77
CA GLU A 111 -2.18 -30.21 10.75
C GLU A 111 -1.71 -30.52 12.18
N ALA A 112 -1.62 -29.52 13.04
CA ALA A 112 -1.25 -29.70 14.44
C ALA A 112 -2.28 -30.53 15.23
N ALA A 113 -3.57 -30.33 14.98
CA ALA A 113 -4.63 -31.14 15.58
C ALA A 113 -4.57 -32.61 15.13
N ALA A 114 -4.27 -32.86 13.86
CA ALA A 114 -4.08 -34.20 13.31
C ALA A 114 -2.83 -34.89 13.90
N ASP A 115 -1.72 -34.16 14.04
CA ASP A 115 -0.50 -34.67 14.66
C ASP A 115 -0.71 -35.02 16.13
N ALA A 116 -1.37 -34.14 16.89
CA ALA A 116 -1.74 -34.38 18.28
C ALA A 116 -2.56 -35.65 18.47
N LYS A 117 -3.53 -35.87 17.59
CA LYS A 117 -4.34 -37.10 17.58
C LYS A 117 -3.51 -38.34 17.28
N THR A 118 -2.55 -38.23 16.36
CA THR A 118 -1.67 -39.34 15.95
C THR A 118 -0.68 -39.72 17.04
N ASN A 119 -0.11 -38.72 17.72
CA ASN A 119 0.93 -38.90 18.73
C ASN A 119 0.39 -38.95 20.17
N GLY A 120 -0.94 -38.87 20.35
CA GLY A 120 -1.61 -39.07 21.64
C GLY A 120 -1.45 -37.93 22.64
N PHE A 121 -1.19 -36.70 22.20
CA PHE A 121 -1.16 -35.53 23.07
C PHE A 121 -2.42 -34.66 22.92
N THR A 122 -2.77 -33.91 23.97
CA THR A 122 -3.94 -33.04 23.95
C THR A 122 -3.68 -31.81 23.08
N TYR A 123 -4.41 -31.68 21.97
CA TYR A 123 -4.38 -30.47 21.16
C TYR A 123 -5.03 -29.30 21.91
N ARG A 124 -4.36 -28.14 21.89
CA ARG A 124 -4.91 -26.87 22.33
C ARG A 124 -5.08 -25.99 21.09
N PRO A 125 -6.28 -25.49 20.80
CA PRO A 125 -6.51 -24.65 19.63
C PRO A 125 -5.53 -23.49 19.56
N TYR A 126 -4.97 -23.27 18.38
CA TYR A 126 -4.17 -22.09 18.09
C TYR A 126 -5.06 -20.85 18.15
N GLU A 127 -4.43 -19.69 18.30
CA GLU A 127 -5.13 -18.40 18.33
C GLU A 127 -4.54 -17.47 17.27
N LEU A 128 -5.38 -16.85 16.45
CA LEU A 128 -5.00 -15.82 15.49
C LEU A 128 -5.74 -14.53 15.82
N THR A 129 -4.98 -13.48 16.11
CA THR A 129 -5.50 -12.14 16.36
C THR A 129 -4.94 -11.19 15.31
N ILE A 130 -5.81 -10.38 14.70
CA ILE A 130 -5.40 -9.27 13.84
C ILE A 130 -6.13 -8.03 14.36
N ASN A 131 -5.37 -7.02 14.76
CA ASN A 131 -5.91 -5.74 15.20
C ASN A 131 -5.21 -4.60 14.47
N TYR A 132 -5.74 -3.39 14.60
CA TYR A 132 -5.15 -2.22 13.98
C TYR A 132 -5.22 -0.99 14.88
N VAL A 133 -4.41 0.00 14.55
CA VAL A 133 -4.44 1.34 15.14
C VAL A 133 -4.31 2.38 14.02
N LEU A 134 -5.26 3.31 13.94
CA LEU A 134 -5.12 4.50 13.08
C LEU A 134 -4.20 5.50 13.81
N LYS A 135 -2.94 5.59 13.37
CA LYS A 135 -1.89 6.43 13.97
C LYS A 135 -2.00 7.89 13.54
N SER A 136 -2.44 8.12 12.29
CA SER A 136 -2.78 9.43 11.76
C SER A 136 -3.96 9.32 10.80
N ASP A 137 -4.94 10.21 10.93
CA ASP A 137 -6.09 10.31 10.03
C ASP A 137 -5.88 11.34 8.91
N GLY A 138 -4.70 11.97 8.85
CA GLY A 138 -4.38 13.02 7.89
C GLY A 138 -4.83 14.43 8.28
N SER A 139 -5.44 14.63 9.46
CA SER A 139 -5.80 15.95 9.98
C SER A 139 -4.65 16.67 10.70
N SER A 140 -3.62 15.91 11.12
CA SER A 140 -2.47 16.40 11.87
C SER A 140 -1.22 16.55 10.98
N ASN A 141 -0.13 17.10 11.51
CA ASN A 141 1.13 17.20 10.76
C ASN A 141 1.75 15.79 10.53
N PRO A 142 2.15 15.45 9.29
CA PRO A 142 1.93 16.18 8.04
C PRO A 142 0.50 16.07 7.52
N ALA A 143 -0.06 17.21 7.10
CA ALA A 143 -1.42 17.28 6.59
C ALA A 143 -1.60 16.31 5.40
N GLY A 144 -2.73 15.60 5.40
CA GLY A 144 -3.06 14.59 4.41
C GLY A 144 -2.37 13.23 4.60
N VAL A 145 -1.40 13.09 5.51
CA VAL A 145 -0.75 11.79 5.74
C VAL A 145 -1.59 10.93 6.68
N VAL A 146 -2.22 9.91 6.10
CA VAL A 146 -2.92 8.84 6.79
C VAL A 146 -1.93 7.72 7.10
N SER A 147 -1.93 7.24 8.34
CA SER A 147 -1.02 6.19 8.78
C SER A 147 -1.76 5.15 9.62
N LEU A 148 -1.66 3.89 9.22
CA LEU A 148 -2.34 2.75 9.80
C LEU A 148 -1.33 1.67 10.17
N GLU A 149 -1.40 1.19 11.40
CA GLU A 149 -0.63 0.04 11.88
C GLU A 149 -1.57 -1.17 12.00
N VAL A 150 -1.19 -2.31 11.44
CA VAL A 150 -1.89 -3.59 11.56
C VAL A 150 -0.96 -4.58 12.23
N THR A 151 -1.41 -5.19 13.32
CA THR A 151 -0.65 -6.20 14.06
C THR A 151 -1.33 -7.55 13.91
N THR A 152 -0.63 -8.50 13.29
CA THR A 152 -1.02 -9.92 13.24
C THR A 152 -0.23 -10.69 14.28
N TYR A 153 -0.93 -11.39 15.18
CA TYR A 153 -0.33 -12.21 16.22
C TYR A 153 -0.97 -13.59 16.22
N ALA A 154 -0.13 -14.62 16.17
CA ALA A 154 -0.57 -15.99 16.32
C ALA A 154 0.10 -16.67 17.51
N ALA A 155 -0.67 -17.48 18.23
CA ALA A 155 -0.22 -18.21 19.41
C ALA A 155 -0.50 -19.71 19.27
N THR A 156 0.54 -20.50 19.54
CA THR A 156 0.52 -21.97 19.52
C THR A 156 0.69 -22.57 20.93
N GLY A 157 0.34 -21.80 21.98
CA GLY A 157 0.50 -22.19 23.39
C GLY A 157 1.70 -21.56 24.10
N GLY A 158 2.37 -20.57 23.49
CA GLY A 158 3.47 -19.80 24.07
C GLY A 158 3.47 -18.33 23.62
N THR A 159 4.58 -17.63 23.82
CA THR A 159 4.74 -16.26 23.35
C THR A 159 5.03 -16.24 21.85
N GLY A 160 4.09 -15.73 21.06
CA GLY A 160 4.24 -15.58 19.62
C GLY A 160 5.15 -14.41 19.22
N MET A 161 5.34 -14.32 17.91
CA MET A 161 6.08 -13.28 17.22
C MET A 161 5.08 -12.43 16.42
N PRO A 162 4.67 -11.24 16.91
CA PRO A 162 3.75 -10.40 16.17
C PRO A 162 4.41 -9.89 14.89
N ARG A 163 3.66 -9.94 13.78
CA ARG A 163 3.97 -9.22 12.55
C ARG A 163 3.29 -7.87 12.60
N VAL A 164 4.06 -6.81 12.33
CA VAL A 164 3.55 -5.43 12.26
C VAL A 164 3.69 -4.94 10.84
N ASP A 165 2.56 -4.66 10.19
CA ASP A 165 2.47 -4.05 8.87
C ASP A 165 1.97 -2.61 9.01
N THR A 166 2.56 -1.69 8.25
CA THR A 166 2.19 -0.26 8.29
C THR A 166 1.81 0.24 6.90
N TYR A 167 0.74 1.03 6.82
CA TYR A 167 0.24 1.62 5.59
C TYR A 167 0.23 3.15 5.73
N ASN A 168 1.12 3.81 5.00
CA ASN A 168 1.28 5.27 5.02
C ASN A 168 0.89 5.85 3.66
N VAL A 169 -0.11 6.72 3.64
CA VAL A 169 -0.72 7.23 2.42
C VAL A 169 -0.93 8.73 2.51
N LEU A 170 -0.55 9.45 1.46
CA LEU A 170 -0.92 10.84 1.25
C LEU A 170 -2.29 10.90 0.59
N ASN A 171 -3.28 11.37 1.35
CA ASN A 171 -4.66 11.52 0.93
C ASN A 171 -4.87 12.82 0.14
N ARG A 172 -5.02 12.68 -1.18
CA ARG A 172 -5.24 13.77 -2.14
C ARG A 172 -5.95 13.22 -3.39
N GLU A 173 -6.24 14.06 -4.39
CA GLU A 173 -6.94 13.63 -5.62
C GLU A 173 -6.28 12.44 -6.33
N GLN A 174 -4.95 12.36 -6.27
CA GLN A 174 -4.16 11.21 -6.71
C GLN A 174 -3.38 10.67 -5.51
N GLY A 175 -3.90 9.62 -4.88
CA GLY A 175 -3.32 9.02 -3.69
C GLY A 175 -1.90 8.51 -3.93
N GLN A 176 -1.05 8.61 -2.91
CA GLN A 176 0.35 8.18 -3.01
C GLN A 176 0.80 7.53 -1.70
N ARG A 177 1.51 6.41 -1.75
CA ARG A 177 2.23 5.91 -0.58
C ARG A 177 3.36 6.87 -0.20
N VAL A 178 3.42 7.17 1.09
CA VAL A 178 4.48 7.94 1.74
C VAL A 178 5.64 7.01 2.11
N THR A 179 6.85 7.42 1.79
CA THR A 179 8.11 6.75 2.18
C THR A 179 8.84 7.55 3.26
N LEU A 180 9.86 6.96 3.88
CA LEU A 180 10.72 7.70 4.82
C LEU A 180 11.50 8.83 4.12
N GLN A 181 11.92 8.63 2.87
CA GLN A 181 12.57 9.67 2.08
C GLN A 181 11.64 10.86 1.84
N ASP A 182 10.36 10.61 1.53
CA ASP A 182 9.37 11.70 1.35
C ASP A 182 9.24 12.55 2.64
N LEU A 183 9.36 11.92 3.81
CA LEU A 183 9.20 12.57 5.11
C LEU A 183 10.47 13.26 5.64
N LEU A 184 11.63 12.65 5.42
CA LEU A 184 12.89 12.99 6.08
C LEU A 184 13.99 13.47 5.09
N GLY A 185 13.72 13.46 3.79
CA GLY A 185 14.62 13.91 2.72
C GLY A 185 15.65 12.86 2.27
N ASP A 186 16.51 13.23 1.34
CA ASP A 186 17.43 12.31 0.66
C ASP A 186 18.43 11.61 1.60
N ASN A 187 18.87 12.28 2.66
CA ASN A 187 19.82 11.75 3.65
C ASN A 187 19.12 11.03 4.82
N PHE A 188 17.89 10.53 4.62
CA PHE A 188 17.11 9.95 5.71
C PHE A 188 17.81 8.75 6.35
N LYS A 189 18.46 7.88 5.57
CA LYS A 189 19.10 6.65 6.10
C LYS A 189 20.22 7.00 7.05
N GLU A 190 21.11 7.91 6.68
CA GLU A 190 22.22 8.37 7.50
C GLU A 190 21.71 8.99 8.81
N ASN A 191 20.74 9.91 8.71
CA ASN A 191 20.19 10.63 9.86
C ASN A 191 19.44 9.70 10.81
N VAL A 192 18.62 8.79 10.29
CA VAL A 192 17.86 7.83 11.08
C VAL A 192 18.79 6.82 11.74
N ASN A 193 19.80 6.30 11.01
CA ASN A 193 20.77 5.37 11.57
C ASN A 193 21.56 6.01 12.72
N ALA A 194 22.02 7.25 12.55
CA ALA A 194 22.71 7.99 13.60
C ALA A 194 21.82 8.20 14.83
N GLY A 195 20.55 8.59 14.62
CA GLY A 195 19.60 8.80 15.71
C GLY A 195 19.24 7.52 16.47
N ILE A 196 19.01 6.41 15.77
CA ILE A 196 18.77 5.10 16.38
C ILE A 196 19.99 4.66 17.19
N GLN A 197 21.20 4.77 16.61
CA GLN A 197 22.42 4.38 17.31
C GLN A 197 22.65 5.22 18.58
N ALA A 198 22.38 6.53 18.52
CA ALA A 198 22.43 7.40 19.71
C ALA A 198 21.45 6.93 20.78
N LYS A 199 20.21 6.59 20.40
CA LYS A 199 19.18 6.08 21.33
C LYS A 199 19.52 4.72 21.93
N ILE A 200 20.10 3.81 21.14
CA ILE A 200 20.61 2.54 21.65
C ILE A 200 21.73 2.78 22.67
N ASN A 201 22.64 3.72 22.39
CA ASN A 201 23.76 4.04 23.27
C ASN A 201 23.33 4.71 24.59
N GLU A 202 22.15 5.32 24.66
CA GLU A 202 21.59 5.87 25.92
C GLU A 202 21.24 4.76 26.93
N LYS A 203 20.80 3.58 26.44
CA LYS A 203 20.40 2.42 27.28
C LYS A 203 20.78 1.09 26.62
N PRO A 204 22.08 0.80 26.45
CA PRO A 204 22.55 -0.36 25.69
C PRO A 204 22.08 -1.70 26.29
N GLU A 205 21.78 -1.75 27.58
CA GLU A 205 21.27 -2.93 28.28
C GLU A 205 19.90 -3.43 27.78
N ASN A 206 19.13 -2.56 27.10
CA ASN A 206 17.83 -2.92 26.54
C ASN A 206 17.92 -3.54 25.14
N TYR A 207 19.12 -3.57 24.54
CA TYR A 207 19.34 -3.96 23.16
C TYR A 207 20.41 -5.05 23.06
N PHE A 208 20.36 -5.80 21.97
CA PHE A 208 21.41 -6.77 21.68
C PHE A 208 22.67 -6.07 21.20
N LYS A 209 23.80 -6.48 21.77
CA LYS A 209 25.11 -5.98 21.36
C LYS A 209 25.34 -6.22 19.86
N ASP A 210 25.74 -5.18 19.14
CA ASP A 210 26.07 -5.19 17.71
C ASP A 210 24.93 -5.65 16.77
N ALA A 211 23.67 -5.71 17.23
CA ALA A 211 22.55 -6.21 16.40
C ALA A 211 22.00 -5.18 15.42
N PHE A 212 22.04 -3.89 15.75
CA PHE A 212 21.60 -2.84 14.83
C PHE A 212 22.64 -2.64 13.72
N LYS A 213 22.24 -2.90 12.46
CA LYS A 213 23.09 -2.77 11.27
C LYS A 213 22.70 -1.60 10.35
N GLY A 214 21.72 -0.80 10.78
CA GLY A 214 21.08 0.23 9.98
C GLY A 214 19.69 -0.15 9.51
N ILE A 215 18.95 0.83 9.01
CA ILE A 215 17.61 0.67 8.42
C ILE A 215 17.69 0.30 6.94
N SER A 216 16.67 -0.41 6.44
CA SER A 216 16.44 -0.56 5.00
C SER A 216 15.76 0.69 4.42
N GLU A 217 15.73 0.81 3.09
CA GLU A 217 14.93 1.86 2.41
C GLU A 217 13.45 1.72 2.69
N GLU A 218 13.00 0.47 2.83
CA GLU A 218 11.60 0.08 3.06
C GLU A 218 11.34 -0.28 4.52
N GLN A 219 12.10 0.33 5.45
CA GLN A 219 11.96 0.07 6.88
C GLN A 219 10.53 0.37 7.35
N THR A 220 9.94 -0.53 8.13
CA THR A 220 8.60 -0.34 8.69
C THR A 220 8.55 0.93 9.53
N PHE A 221 7.55 1.77 9.28
CA PHE A 221 7.35 3.02 10.01
C PHE A 221 5.88 3.45 9.97
N TYR A 222 5.48 4.30 10.91
CA TYR A 222 4.21 5.02 10.85
C TYR A 222 4.41 6.49 11.17
N VAL A 223 3.37 7.30 10.92
CA VAL A 223 3.34 8.71 11.30
C VAL A 223 2.34 8.91 12.43
N GLU A 224 2.78 9.56 13.49
CA GLU A 224 1.96 9.85 14.65
C GLU A 224 2.41 11.18 15.25
N LYS A 225 1.48 12.10 15.50
CA LYS A 225 1.72 13.34 16.25
C LYS A 225 2.91 14.18 15.73
N GLY A 226 3.08 14.29 14.42
CA GLY A 226 4.19 15.05 13.83
C GLY A 226 5.54 14.34 13.87
N GLU A 227 5.57 13.04 14.16
CA GLU A 227 6.79 12.23 14.18
C GLU A 227 6.69 11.09 13.16
N ALA A 228 7.81 10.77 12.51
CA ALA A 228 8.01 9.47 11.89
C ALA A 228 8.51 8.49 12.95
N VAL A 229 7.79 7.37 13.13
CA VAL A 229 8.08 6.34 14.11
C VAL A 229 8.59 5.09 13.40
N ILE A 230 9.88 4.81 13.53
CA ILE A 230 10.54 3.65 12.94
C ILE A 230 10.30 2.42 13.82
N VAL A 231 9.84 1.33 13.24
CA VAL A 231 9.40 0.12 13.95
C VAL A 231 10.34 -1.03 13.63
N PHE A 232 10.84 -1.71 14.66
CA PHE A 232 11.64 -2.92 14.55
C PHE A 232 10.87 -4.14 15.01
N PRO A 233 10.87 -5.25 14.26
CA PRO A 233 10.23 -6.49 14.71
C PRO A 233 10.78 -6.93 16.08
N LYS A 234 9.93 -7.54 16.90
CA LYS A 234 10.35 -8.15 18.16
C LYS A 234 11.56 -9.08 17.94
N TYR A 235 12.50 -9.11 18.88
CA TYR A 235 13.76 -9.88 18.76
C TYR A 235 14.75 -9.45 17.66
N SER A 236 14.44 -8.47 16.80
CA SER A 236 15.38 -8.08 15.73
C SER A 236 16.64 -7.38 16.26
N ILE A 237 16.47 -6.48 17.23
CA ILE A 237 17.57 -5.70 17.83
C ILE A 237 17.54 -5.67 19.37
N ALA A 238 16.51 -6.27 19.98
CA ALA A 238 16.30 -6.22 21.43
C ALA A 238 15.62 -7.51 21.94
N PRO A 239 15.80 -7.88 23.23
CA PRO A 239 15.09 -9.01 23.84
C PRO A 239 13.57 -8.87 23.78
N GLY A 240 12.86 -9.99 23.91
CA GLY A 240 11.40 -10.04 23.78
C GLY A 240 10.64 -9.20 24.82
N SER A 241 11.25 -8.90 25.96
CA SER A 241 10.70 -8.00 26.99
C SER A 241 10.59 -6.55 26.52
N THR A 242 11.40 -6.14 25.54
CA THR A 242 11.35 -4.81 24.92
C THR A 242 10.20 -4.70 23.91
N GLY A 243 9.51 -5.81 23.60
CA GLY A 243 8.41 -5.84 22.64
C GLY A 243 8.90 -5.53 21.22
N THR A 244 8.23 -4.60 20.55
CA THR A 244 8.55 -4.11 19.20
C THR A 244 9.24 -2.74 19.37
N PRO A 245 10.57 -2.64 19.27
CA PRO A 245 11.25 -1.37 19.51
C PRO A 245 10.82 -0.29 18.51
N GLU A 246 10.57 0.92 19.02
CA GLU A 246 10.18 2.09 18.24
C GLU A 246 11.15 3.25 18.45
N PHE A 247 11.49 3.97 17.38
CA PHE A 247 12.32 5.18 17.43
C PHE A 247 11.62 6.33 16.73
N ARG A 248 11.51 7.47 17.40
CA ARG A 248 10.71 8.62 16.95
C ARG A 248 11.61 9.74 16.42
N PHE A 249 11.21 10.31 15.30
CA PHE A 249 11.91 11.40 14.61
C PHE A 249 10.93 12.52 14.29
N ASN A 250 11.21 13.72 14.80
CA ASN A 250 10.37 14.89 14.55
C ASN A 250 10.35 15.24 13.05
N LEU A 251 9.15 15.49 12.53
CA LEU A 251 8.94 16.01 11.19
C LEU A 251 8.91 17.54 11.21
N PRO A 252 9.30 18.21 10.12
CA PRO A 252 9.22 19.66 10.04
C PRO A 252 7.76 20.13 10.20
N GLU A 253 7.56 21.27 10.86
CA GLU A 253 6.22 21.86 11.10
C GLU A 253 5.46 22.20 9.81
N LYS A 254 6.20 22.50 8.74
CA LYS A 254 5.68 22.72 7.40
C LYS A 254 6.27 21.68 6.46
N TRP A 255 5.70 20.48 6.52
CA TRP A 255 6.02 19.46 5.55
C TRP A 255 5.24 19.72 4.26
N HIS A 256 5.96 19.97 3.17
CA HIS A 256 5.40 20.07 1.83
C HIS A 256 5.98 18.93 1.00
N MET A 257 5.15 17.97 0.61
CA MET A 257 5.57 17.01 -0.39
C MET A 257 5.54 17.70 -1.75
N THR A 258 6.69 17.84 -2.41
CA THR A 258 6.68 18.08 -3.85
C THR A 258 6.16 16.81 -4.52
N PRO A 259 5.00 16.85 -5.19
CA PRO A 259 4.53 15.70 -5.95
C PRO A 259 5.59 15.34 -6.98
N ASN A 260 6.01 14.07 -7.03
CA ASN A 260 6.66 13.60 -8.25
C ASN A 260 5.63 13.78 -9.38
N PRO A 261 5.97 14.47 -10.48
CA PRO A 261 5.03 14.68 -11.57
C PRO A 261 4.59 13.31 -12.10
N VAL A 262 3.34 12.95 -11.81
CA VAL A 262 2.69 11.84 -12.49
C VAL A 262 2.40 12.34 -13.88
N ALA A 263 3.32 12.08 -14.82
CA ALA A 263 3.01 12.24 -16.23
C ALA A 263 1.72 11.44 -16.48
N PRO A 264 0.67 12.05 -17.07
CA PRO A 264 -0.54 11.31 -17.40
C PRO A 264 -0.13 10.21 -18.38
N ILE A 265 -0.10 8.97 -17.91
CA ILE A 265 0.07 7.82 -18.80
C ILE A 265 -1.23 7.75 -19.61
N PRO A 266 -1.19 7.82 -20.94
CA PRO A 266 -2.35 7.47 -21.74
C PRO A 266 -2.79 6.06 -21.33
N VAL A 267 -4.05 5.90 -20.91
CA VAL A 267 -4.64 4.57 -20.69
C VAL A 267 -4.94 3.97 -22.06
N GLU A 268 -3.88 3.58 -22.77
CA GLU A 268 -3.98 2.76 -23.95
C GLU A 268 -4.10 1.32 -23.46
N LYS A 269 -5.19 0.63 -23.83
CA LYS A 269 -5.39 -0.78 -23.49
C LYS A 269 -4.25 -1.57 -24.13
N MET A 270 -3.31 -2.06 -23.33
CA MET A 270 -2.18 -2.81 -23.85
C MET A 270 -2.58 -4.27 -23.99
N LYS A 271 -2.29 -4.83 -25.16
CA LYS A 271 -2.52 -6.24 -25.47
C LYS A 271 -1.19 -6.88 -25.82
N LEU A 272 -0.91 -8.01 -25.20
CA LEU A 272 0.27 -8.80 -25.46
C LEU A 272 -0.13 -10.26 -25.63
N ASP A 273 0.24 -10.82 -26.78
CA ASP A 273 0.08 -12.24 -27.06
C ASP A 273 1.44 -12.94 -26.96
N LEU A 274 1.50 -13.98 -26.13
CA LEU A 274 2.67 -14.84 -25.98
C LEU A 274 2.39 -16.19 -26.65
N ALA A 275 3.40 -16.68 -27.38
CA ALA A 275 3.37 -18.03 -27.93
C ALA A 275 3.59 -19.05 -26.80
N ALA A 276 3.10 -20.27 -26.97
CA ALA A 276 3.31 -21.35 -26.00
C ALA A 276 4.80 -21.58 -25.67
N SER A 277 5.68 -21.36 -26.66
CA SER A 277 7.13 -21.48 -26.52
C SER A 277 7.78 -20.38 -25.65
N ASP A 278 7.07 -19.28 -25.40
CA ASP A 278 7.56 -18.22 -24.51
C ASP A 278 7.37 -18.60 -23.04
N SER A 279 6.41 -19.48 -22.74
CA SER A 279 6.09 -19.91 -21.38
C SER A 279 6.78 -21.23 -21.02
N LEU A 280 7.09 -21.41 -19.73
CA LEU A 280 7.69 -22.64 -19.21
C LEU A 280 6.91 -23.13 -18.01
N THR A 281 6.82 -24.45 -17.82
CA THR A 281 6.25 -25.04 -16.60
C THR A 281 7.38 -25.59 -15.75
N ASN A 282 7.46 -25.16 -14.48
CA ASN A 282 8.46 -25.69 -13.55
C ASN A 282 8.07 -27.11 -13.06
N ALA A 283 8.96 -27.75 -12.27
CA ALA A 283 8.72 -29.09 -11.72
C ALA A 283 7.48 -29.18 -10.80
N GLU A 284 7.01 -28.04 -10.29
CA GLU A 284 5.85 -27.91 -9.39
C GLU A 284 4.55 -27.63 -10.16
N GLY A 285 4.59 -27.60 -11.50
CA GLY A 285 3.42 -27.33 -12.34
C GLY A 285 3.05 -25.85 -12.47
N VAL A 286 3.92 -24.93 -12.04
CA VAL A 286 3.70 -23.48 -12.13
C VAL A 286 4.16 -22.96 -13.47
N ASN A 287 3.27 -22.23 -14.15
CA ASN A 287 3.59 -21.57 -15.42
C ASN A 287 4.40 -20.29 -15.16
N LEU A 288 5.53 -20.18 -15.84
CA LEU A 288 6.53 -19.14 -15.74
C LEU A 288 6.58 -18.34 -17.05
N LEU A 289 6.63 -17.02 -16.93
CA LEU A 289 6.61 -16.08 -18.04
C LEU A 289 7.88 -15.22 -18.07
N PRO A 290 8.40 -14.88 -19.26
CA PRO A 290 9.60 -14.06 -19.41
C PRO A 290 9.30 -12.62 -18.98
N LEU A 291 9.89 -12.20 -17.86
CA LEU A 291 9.58 -10.94 -17.18
C LEU A 291 9.69 -9.74 -18.12
N ARG A 292 10.81 -9.64 -18.83
CA ARG A 292 11.10 -8.49 -19.70
C ARG A 292 10.08 -8.37 -20.83
N LYS A 293 9.80 -9.48 -21.53
CA LYS A 293 8.84 -9.51 -22.65
C LYS A 293 7.43 -9.12 -22.20
N VAL A 294 7.00 -9.64 -21.04
CA VAL A 294 5.70 -9.28 -20.46
C VAL A 294 5.65 -7.83 -20.04
N ALA A 295 6.61 -7.38 -19.24
CA ALA A 295 6.63 -6.04 -18.68
C ALA A 295 6.72 -4.98 -19.78
N GLU A 296 7.66 -5.10 -20.71
CA GLU A 296 7.83 -4.16 -21.82
C GLU A 296 6.61 -4.17 -22.76
N GLY A 297 6.02 -5.35 -23.03
CA GLY A 297 4.78 -5.47 -23.82
C GLY A 297 3.55 -4.83 -23.15
N LEU A 298 3.57 -4.71 -21.83
CA LEU A 298 2.60 -3.94 -21.05
C LEU A 298 3.05 -2.50 -20.78
N GLY A 299 4.11 -2.03 -21.44
CA GLY A 299 4.56 -0.63 -21.37
C GLY A 299 5.31 -0.26 -20.09
N TYR A 300 5.90 -1.24 -19.40
CA TYR A 300 6.84 -0.99 -18.31
C TYR A 300 8.26 -0.84 -18.84
N GLU A 301 9.02 0.09 -18.27
CA GLU A 301 10.48 0.15 -18.39
C GLU A 301 11.11 -0.83 -17.40
N VAL A 302 12.02 -1.69 -17.88
CA VAL A 302 12.69 -2.71 -17.05
C VAL A 302 14.18 -2.41 -16.90
N LYS A 303 14.61 -2.10 -15.67
CA LYS A 303 16.02 -1.89 -15.31
C LYS A 303 16.55 -3.08 -14.52
N TRP A 304 17.77 -3.51 -14.84
CA TRP A 304 18.44 -4.60 -14.14
C TRP A 304 19.45 -4.05 -13.15
N ASN A 305 19.41 -4.54 -11.91
CA ASN A 305 20.39 -4.27 -10.87
C ASN A 305 21.24 -5.53 -10.64
N GLN A 306 22.51 -5.45 -11.05
CA GLN A 306 23.46 -6.55 -10.97
C GLN A 306 23.88 -6.87 -9.53
N GLU A 307 23.95 -5.87 -8.65
CA GLU A 307 24.41 -6.05 -7.26
C GLU A 307 23.39 -6.80 -6.42
N THR A 308 22.11 -6.50 -6.63
CA THR A 308 21.00 -7.10 -5.87
C THR A 308 20.32 -8.26 -6.59
N TYR A 309 20.75 -8.58 -7.82
CA TYR A 309 20.13 -9.61 -8.67
C TYR A 309 18.62 -9.37 -8.83
N ALA A 310 18.24 -8.13 -9.11
CA ALA A 310 16.85 -7.70 -9.17
C ALA A 310 16.52 -6.95 -10.47
N ALA A 311 15.28 -7.12 -10.93
CA ALA A 311 14.71 -6.34 -12.03
C ALA A 311 13.67 -5.37 -11.48
N GLU A 312 13.85 -4.09 -11.76
CA GLU A 312 12.92 -3.01 -11.40
C GLU A 312 12.06 -2.65 -12.61
N LEU A 313 10.75 -2.59 -12.39
CA LEU A 313 9.75 -2.29 -13.40
C LEU A 313 9.08 -0.96 -13.06
N ASN A 314 9.08 -0.04 -14.03
CA ASN A 314 8.50 1.29 -13.90
C ASN A 314 7.44 1.53 -14.97
N LYS A 315 6.25 2.00 -14.58
CA LYS A 315 5.21 2.48 -15.51
C LYS A 315 4.49 3.67 -14.89
N GLY A 316 4.85 4.88 -15.35
CA GLY A 316 4.49 6.15 -14.71
C GLY A 316 4.79 6.14 -13.21
N ALA A 317 3.76 6.26 -12.37
CA ALA A 317 3.92 6.25 -10.90
C ALA A 317 4.02 4.85 -10.28
N GLY A 318 3.78 3.78 -11.05
CA GLY A 318 3.87 2.41 -10.60
C GLY A 318 5.31 1.90 -10.63
N TRP A 319 5.82 1.47 -9.48
CA TRP A 319 7.09 0.76 -9.33
C TRP A 319 6.86 -0.61 -8.69
N THR A 320 7.59 -1.61 -9.19
CA THR A 320 7.73 -2.93 -8.57
C THR A 320 9.13 -3.46 -8.81
N SER A 321 9.60 -4.37 -7.96
CA SER A 321 10.87 -5.06 -8.12
C SER A 321 10.69 -6.56 -7.94
N VAL A 322 11.51 -7.30 -8.68
CA VAL A 322 11.54 -8.76 -8.70
C VAL A 322 12.98 -9.19 -8.44
N THR A 323 13.23 -9.88 -7.33
CA THR A 323 14.57 -10.38 -6.97
C THR A 323 14.69 -11.87 -7.25
N VAL A 324 15.75 -12.28 -7.95
CA VAL A 324 16.01 -13.69 -8.30
C VAL A 324 16.11 -14.55 -7.03
N GLY A 325 15.43 -15.70 -7.03
CA GLY A 325 15.45 -16.66 -5.93
C GLY A 325 14.65 -16.24 -4.70
N ARG A 326 13.95 -15.09 -4.73
CA ARG A 326 13.14 -14.60 -3.61
C ARG A 326 11.65 -14.57 -3.97
N ASP A 327 10.86 -15.39 -3.30
CA ASP A 327 9.38 -15.34 -3.38
C ASP A 327 8.85 -14.14 -2.58
N SER A 328 9.12 -12.94 -3.06
CA SER A 328 8.77 -11.67 -2.41
C SER A 328 8.59 -10.61 -3.47
N TYR A 329 7.35 -10.17 -3.66
CA TYR A 329 6.95 -9.32 -4.77
C TYR A 329 6.29 -8.05 -4.27
N PHE A 330 6.68 -6.93 -4.86
CA PHE A 330 6.17 -5.61 -4.51
C PHE A 330 5.08 -5.20 -5.49
N TYR A 331 4.03 -4.51 -5.05
CA TYR A 331 3.09 -3.87 -5.96
C TYR A 331 2.78 -2.48 -5.43
N ALA A 332 2.81 -1.46 -6.29
CA ALA A 332 2.31 -0.11 -6.01
C ALA A 332 2.71 0.41 -4.62
N LYS A 333 3.95 0.11 -4.22
CA LYS A 333 4.53 0.52 -2.95
C LYS A 333 3.82 -0.06 -1.69
N MET A 334 3.30 -1.29 -1.76
CA MET A 334 2.73 -2.06 -0.64
C MET A 334 3.75 -3.02 0.00
N ALA A 335 3.42 -3.58 1.17
CA ALA A 335 4.22 -4.63 1.81
C ALA A 335 4.40 -5.83 0.85
N PRO A 336 5.59 -6.46 0.79
CA PRO A 336 5.86 -7.53 -0.16
C PRO A 336 5.00 -8.77 0.10
N VAL A 337 4.49 -9.37 -0.97
CA VAL A 337 3.66 -10.59 -0.93
C VAL A 337 4.42 -11.80 -1.50
N THR A 338 4.11 -12.99 -0.99
CA THR A 338 4.56 -14.26 -1.58
C THR A 338 3.54 -14.75 -2.61
N LEU A 339 4.02 -15.34 -3.69
CA LEU A 339 3.20 -15.93 -4.76
C LEU A 339 3.32 -17.47 -4.80
N GLY A 340 4.19 -18.05 -3.98
CA GLY A 340 4.44 -19.49 -3.88
C GLY A 340 5.54 -20.00 -4.82
N THR A 341 6.16 -19.12 -5.61
CA THR A 341 7.25 -19.47 -6.53
C THR A 341 8.15 -18.26 -6.72
N ALA A 342 9.45 -18.45 -6.52
CA ALA A 342 10.44 -17.39 -6.70
C ALA A 342 10.76 -17.16 -8.20
N PRO A 343 11.22 -15.95 -8.57
CA PRO A 343 11.75 -15.66 -9.90
C PRO A 343 13.02 -16.45 -10.16
N VAL A 344 13.21 -16.93 -11.39
CA VAL A 344 14.36 -17.77 -11.78
C VAL A 344 14.95 -17.30 -13.09
N ILE A 345 16.28 -17.37 -13.23
CA ILE A 345 16.95 -17.16 -14.51
C ILE A 345 17.09 -18.51 -15.20
N LEU A 346 16.56 -18.62 -16.42
CA LEU A 346 16.69 -19.78 -17.30
C LEU A 346 17.08 -19.30 -18.70
N ASN A 347 18.11 -19.90 -19.31
CA ASN A 347 18.60 -19.51 -20.64
C ASN A 347 18.84 -17.99 -20.77
N ASP A 348 19.53 -17.40 -19.78
CA ASP A 348 19.83 -15.96 -19.68
C ASP A 348 18.61 -15.03 -19.65
N MET A 349 17.41 -15.58 -19.41
CA MET A 349 16.17 -14.82 -19.26
C MET A 349 15.60 -14.97 -17.86
N LEU A 350 15.14 -13.86 -17.28
CA LEU A 350 14.43 -13.86 -16.00
C LEU A 350 12.96 -14.23 -16.21
N TYR A 351 12.53 -15.29 -15.53
CA TYR A 351 11.18 -15.80 -15.51
C TYR A 351 10.51 -15.53 -14.16
N VAL A 352 9.22 -15.20 -14.21
CA VAL A 352 8.34 -14.97 -13.05
C VAL A 352 7.10 -15.85 -13.12
N PRO A 353 6.48 -16.23 -12.00
CA PRO A 353 5.24 -16.98 -12.02
C PRO A 353 4.13 -16.19 -12.71
N LEU A 354 3.22 -16.87 -13.41
CA LEU A 354 2.06 -16.24 -14.06
C LEU A 354 1.24 -15.37 -13.09
N LYS A 355 1.19 -15.77 -11.80
CA LYS A 355 0.58 -14.98 -10.73
C LYS A 355 1.19 -13.59 -10.55
N PHE A 356 2.47 -13.39 -10.90
CA PHE A 356 3.07 -12.06 -10.90
C PHE A 356 2.33 -11.15 -11.88
N VAL A 357 1.97 -11.65 -13.05
CA VAL A 357 1.26 -10.88 -14.08
C VAL A 357 -0.17 -10.54 -13.65
N THR A 358 -0.87 -11.48 -13.03
CA THR A 358 -2.27 -11.27 -12.57
C THR A 358 -2.36 -10.48 -11.27
N ASP A 359 -1.50 -10.77 -10.29
CA ASP A 359 -1.66 -10.30 -8.92
C ASP A 359 -0.82 -9.04 -8.66
N ILE A 360 0.35 -8.93 -9.32
CA ILE A 360 1.26 -7.78 -9.20
C ILE A 360 1.04 -6.81 -10.35
N LEU A 361 1.11 -7.25 -11.61
CA LEU A 361 0.87 -6.33 -12.73
C LEU A 361 -0.62 -6.06 -12.98
N ARG A 362 -1.55 -6.78 -12.32
CA ARG A 362 -3.01 -6.60 -12.46
C ARG A 362 -3.49 -6.69 -13.91
N ALA A 363 -2.79 -7.45 -14.74
CA ALA A 363 -3.20 -7.72 -16.11
C ALA A 363 -4.14 -8.93 -16.16
N ASN A 364 -5.13 -8.86 -17.05
CA ASN A 364 -6.02 -9.98 -17.31
C ASN A 364 -5.30 -10.99 -18.20
N VAL A 365 -5.23 -12.25 -17.76
CA VAL A 365 -4.58 -13.33 -18.49
C VAL A 365 -5.64 -14.34 -18.94
N LYS A 366 -5.66 -14.66 -20.24
CA LYS A 366 -6.48 -15.72 -20.81
C LYS A 366 -5.57 -16.72 -21.51
N THR A 367 -5.71 -17.99 -21.18
CA THR A 367 -5.00 -19.06 -21.89
C THR A 367 -5.86 -19.51 -23.07
N GLY A 368 -5.31 -19.39 -24.28
CA GLY A 368 -5.94 -19.85 -25.51
C GLY A 368 -5.63 -21.33 -25.81
N ASP A 369 -6.18 -21.81 -26.93
CA ASP A 369 -5.92 -23.16 -27.41
C ASP A 369 -4.41 -23.37 -27.68
N ALA A 370 -3.92 -24.59 -27.45
CA ALA A 370 -2.51 -24.97 -27.58
C ALA A 370 -1.51 -24.24 -26.66
N GLY A 371 -1.97 -23.59 -25.59
CA GLY A 371 -1.11 -23.01 -24.55
C GLY A 371 -0.63 -21.59 -24.84
N ALA A 372 -1.23 -20.90 -25.82
CA ALA A 372 -1.01 -19.47 -26.03
C ALA A 372 -1.55 -18.65 -24.84
N ILE A 373 -0.92 -17.52 -24.54
CA ILE A 373 -1.30 -16.67 -23.42
C ILE A 373 -1.59 -15.26 -23.93
N HIS A 374 -2.83 -14.81 -23.71
CA HIS A 374 -3.31 -13.47 -24.06
C HIS A 374 -3.37 -12.61 -22.81
N ILE A 375 -2.67 -11.48 -22.82
CA ILE A 375 -2.56 -10.57 -21.68
C ILE A 375 -3.13 -9.21 -22.07
N GLU A 376 -4.04 -8.67 -21.26
CA GLU A 376 -4.66 -7.35 -21.47
C GLU A 376 -4.58 -6.50 -20.20
N GLN A 377 -4.14 -5.24 -20.31
CA GLN A 377 -4.05 -4.28 -19.19
C GLN A 377 -4.68 -2.92 -19.53
#